data_AF-A0A177NRR8-F1
#
_entry.id   AF-A0A177NRR8-F1
#
_cell.length_a   1.000
_cell.length_b   1.000
_cell.length_c   1.000
_cell.angle_alpha   90.00
_cell.angle_beta   90.00
_cell.angle_gamma   90.00
#
_symmetry.space_group_name_H-M   'P 1'
#
loop_
_entity.id
_entity.type
_entity.pdbx_description
1 polymer ?
#
loop_
_entity_poly.entity_id
_entity_poly.type
_entity_poly.pdbx_seq_one_letter_code
_entity_poly.pdbx_strand_id
1 'polypeptide(L)'
;MDAKSQWLSIILIASSLGCLSGWFAAQQQLQQPLERLNLVTPVFVFDRAKLIQSIPPNASQEQMTKIVDDWQGQAKKLSDTGYLVIDSTAVVAAPEDVYVQQQTR
;
A
#
# COMPACT_ATOMS: atom_id res chain seq x y z
N MET A 1 21.57 -5.80 53.35
CA MET A 1 20.45 -5.31 52.50
C MET A 1 19.16 -5.78 53.13
N ASP A 2 18.19 -4.89 53.27
CA ASP A 2 16.86 -5.25 53.75
C ASP A 2 16.08 -6.01 52.66
N ALA A 3 15.12 -6.84 53.07
CA ALA A 3 14.34 -7.66 52.14
C ALA A 3 13.55 -6.83 51.13
N LYS A 4 13.09 -5.62 51.48
CA LYS A 4 12.34 -4.77 50.54
C LYS A 4 13.24 -4.22 49.44
N SER A 5 14.46 -3.80 49.77
CA SER A 5 15.46 -3.38 48.78
C SER A 5 15.83 -4.50 47.81
N GLN A 6 15.92 -5.75 48.27
CA GLN A 6 16.15 -6.91 47.40
C GLN A 6 14.99 -7.12 46.42
N TRP A 7 13.75 -7.10 46.90
CA TRP A 7 12.56 -7.24 46.05
C TRP A 7 12.43 -6.12 45.02
N LEU A 8 12.67 -4.87 45.41
CA LEU A 8 12.66 -3.73 44.49
C LEU A 8 13.71 -3.87 43.39
N SER A 9 14.90 -4.35 43.75
CA SER A 9 15.99 -4.57 42.77
C SER A 9 15.63 -5.66 41.77
N ILE A 10 15.01 -6.76 42.23
CA ILE A 10 14.56 -7.86 41.36
C ILE A 10 13.49 -7.36 40.38
N ILE A 11 12.51 -6.60 40.87
CA ILE A 11 11.44 -6.04 40.02
C ILE A 11 12.05 -5.11 38.98
N LEU A 12 12.93 -4.21 39.39
CA LEU A 12 13.58 -3.27 38.47
C LEU A 12 14.36 -4.00 37.37
N ILE A 13 15.12 -5.03 37.72
CA ILE A 13 15.88 -5.84 36.76
C ILE A 13 14.93 -6.58 35.82
N ALA A 14 13.91 -7.26 36.35
CA ALA A 14 12.95 -8.01 35.56
C ALA A 14 12.18 -7.11 34.58
N SER A 15 11.73 -5.93 35.03
CA SER A 15 11.08 -4.94 34.18
C SER A 15 12.02 -4.42 33.11
N SER A 16 13.26 -4.12 33.45
CA SER A 16 14.25 -3.60 32.49
C SER A 16 14.57 -4.64 31.40
N LEU A 17 14.80 -5.89 31.80
CA LEU A 17 15.06 -6.99 30.86
C LEU A 17 13.81 -7.31 30.02
N GLY A 18 12.62 -7.24 30.61
CA GLY A 18 11.35 -7.40 29.91
C GLY A 18 11.15 -6.33 28.84
N CYS A 19 11.40 -5.06 29.17
CA CYS A 19 11.31 -3.95 28.21
C CYS A 19 12.33 -4.09 27.07
N LEU A 20 13.60 -4.41 27.39
CA LEU A 20 14.65 -4.56 26.38
C LEU A 20 14.38 -5.73 25.44
N SER A 21 13.97 -6.89 25.98
CA SER A 21 13.64 -8.07 25.17
C SER A 21 12.38 -7.85 24.33
N GLY A 22 11.35 -7.21 24.89
CA GLY A 22 10.14 -6.85 24.15
C GLY A 22 10.42 -5.86 23.00
N TRP A 23 11.23 -4.83 23.26
CA TRP A 23 11.68 -3.90 22.23
C TRP A 23 12.44 -4.62 21.12
N PHE A 24 13.43 -5.45 21.49
CA PHE A 24 14.26 -6.16 20.52
C PHE A 24 13.44 -7.11 19.65
N ALA A 25 12.52 -7.88 20.26
CA ALA A 25 11.62 -8.77 19.53
C ALA A 25 10.72 -7.99 18.56
N ALA A 26 10.12 -6.88 19.02
CA ALA A 26 9.29 -6.02 18.16
C ALA A 26 10.10 -5.44 16.99
N GLN A 27 11.31 -4.96 17.25
CA GLN A 27 12.19 -4.42 16.22
C GLN A 27 12.54 -5.50 15.17
N GLN A 28 12.93 -6.69 15.60
CA GLN A 28 13.28 -7.78 14.69
C GLN A 28 12.07 -8.26 13.86
N GLN A 29 10.88 -8.30 14.46
CA GLN A 29 9.65 -8.70 13.77
C GLN A 29 9.17 -7.65 12.77
N LEU A 30 9.38 -6.36 13.06
CA LEU A 30 8.91 -5.25 12.23
C LEU A 30 9.91 -4.80 11.17
N GLN A 31 11.21 -5.14 11.28
CA GLN A 31 12.23 -4.77 10.29
C GLN A 31 11.85 -5.19 8.86
N GLN A 32 11.54 -6.47 8.63
CA GLN A 32 11.22 -6.95 7.29
C GLN A 32 9.91 -6.38 6.70
N PRO A 33 8.79 -6.33 7.44
CA PRO A 33 7.57 -5.69 6.95
C PRO A 33 7.75 -4.20 6.64
N LEU A 34 8.46 -3.46 7.49
CA LEU A 34 8.68 -2.03 7.30
C LEU A 34 9.59 -1.74 6.10
N GLU A 35 10.64 -2.53 5.90
CA GLU A 35 11.48 -2.43 4.70
C GLU A 35 10.69 -2.70 3.42
N ARG A 36 9.81 -3.72 3.42
CA ARG A 36 8.94 -3.99 2.25
C ARG A 36 7.91 -2.90 2.01
N LEU A 37 7.32 -2.36 3.08
CA LEU A 37 6.31 -1.31 2.97
C LEU A 37 6.88 -0.01 2.38
N ASN A 38 8.14 0.29 2.67
CA ASN A 38 8.81 1.50 2.19
C ASN A 38 9.36 1.38 0.76
N LEU A 39 9.42 0.17 0.19
CA LEU A 39 10.08 -0.09 -1.10
C LEU A 39 9.14 -0.55 -2.21
N VAL A 40 7.89 -0.89 -1.90
CA VAL A 40 6.96 -1.44 -2.90
C VAL A 40 5.78 -0.51 -3.04
N THR A 41 5.79 0.30 -4.10
CA THR A 41 4.57 0.98 -4.54
C THR A 41 3.51 -0.08 -4.81
N PRO A 42 2.33 -0.01 -4.17
CA PRO A 42 1.29 -0.97 -4.41
C PRO A 42 0.78 -0.82 -5.85
N VAL A 43 0.75 -1.93 -6.61
CA VAL A 43 0.33 -1.95 -8.02
C VAL A 43 -1.05 -2.58 -8.14
N PHE A 44 -1.96 -1.91 -8.83
CA PHE A 44 -3.27 -2.43 -9.19
C PHE A 44 -3.35 -2.66 -10.70
N VAL A 45 -3.80 -3.84 -11.13
CA VAL A 45 -3.89 -4.20 -12.55
C VAL A 45 -5.32 -4.10 -13.03
N PHE A 46 -5.54 -3.24 -14.02
CA PHE A 46 -6.79 -3.13 -14.77
C PHE A 46 -6.75 -4.03 -16.00
N ASP A 47 -7.76 -4.87 -16.14
CA ASP A 47 -7.95 -5.70 -17.31
C ASP A 47 -8.92 -5.00 -18.29
N ARG A 48 -8.34 -4.31 -19.28
CA ARG A 48 -9.13 -3.63 -20.32
C ARG A 48 -9.88 -4.63 -21.21
N ALA A 49 -9.36 -5.84 -21.42
CA ALA A 49 -10.06 -6.85 -22.21
C ALA A 49 -11.36 -7.27 -21.52
N LYS A 50 -11.33 -7.42 -20.20
CA LYS A 50 -12.53 -7.69 -19.40
C LYS A 50 -13.52 -6.53 -19.42
N LEU A 51 -13.05 -5.28 -19.42
CA LEU A 51 -13.92 -4.11 -19.59
C LEU A 51 -14.65 -4.16 -20.94
N ILE A 52 -13.91 -4.39 -22.03
CA ILE A 52 -14.49 -4.45 -23.39
C ILE A 52 -15.50 -5.61 -23.50
N GLN A 53 -15.20 -6.77 -22.93
CA GLN A 53 -16.12 -7.92 -22.91
C GLN A 53 -17.40 -7.65 -22.09
N SER A 54 -17.36 -6.72 -21.13
CA SER A 54 -18.52 -6.36 -20.31
C SER A 54 -19.45 -5.33 -20.99
N ILE A 55 -19.00 -4.70 -22.08
CA ILE A 55 -19.81 -3.72 -22.81
C ILE A 55 -20.91 -4.47 -23.59
N PRO A 56 -22.20 -4.10 -23.42
CA PRO A 56 -23.28 -4.69 -24.19
C PRO A 56 -23.07 -4.50 -25.70
N PRO A 57 -23.35 -5.51 -26.54
CA PRO A 57 -23.18 -5.41 -27.99
C PRO A 57 -24.08 -4.35 -28.64
N ASN A 58 -25.12 -3.88 -27.94
CA ASN A 58 -26.03 -2.82 -28.33
C ASN A 58 -25.86 -1.53 -27.50
N ALA A 59 -24.71 -1.35 -26.84
CA ALA A 59 -24.45 -0.16 -26.05
C ALA A 59 -24.51 1.10 -26.91
N SER A 60 -25.25 2.10 -26.46
CA SER A 60 -25.24 3.41 -27.10
C SER A 60 -23.90 4.11 -26.88
N GLN A 61 -23.60 5.10 -27.71
CA GLN A 61 -22.37 5.89 -27.59
C GLN A 61 -22.26 6.60 -26.23
N GLU A 62 -23.39 7.07 -25.68
CA GLU A 62 -23.45 7.64 -24.33
C GLU A 62 -23.12 6.59 -23.25
N GLN A 63 -23.63 5.37 -23.38
CA GLN A 63 -23.35 4.28 -22.44
C GLN A 63 -21.87 3.88 -22.48
N MET A 64 -21.28 3.78 -23.67
CA MET A 64 -19.84 3.51 -23.79
C MET A 64 -19.01 4.61 -23.13
N THR A 65 -19.36 5.88 -23.37
CA THR A 65 -18.64 7.02 -22.79
C THR A 65 -18.70 6.97 -21.27
N LYS A 66 -19.89 6.71 -20.70
CA LYS A 66 -20.07 6.57 -19.25
C LYS A 66 -19.25 5.41 -18.67
N ILE A 67 -19.21 4.26 -19.34
CA ILE A 67 -18.42 3.10 -18.89
C ILE A 67 -16.92 3.44 -18.86
N VAL A 68 -16.42 4.15 -19.88
CA VAL A 68 -15.02 4.59 -19.94
C VAL A 68 -14.72 5.62 -18.85
N ASP A 69 -15.61 6.60 -18.66
CA ASP A 69 -15.46 7.63 -17.61
C ASP A 69 -15.47 7.02 -16.21
N ASP A 70 -16.39 6.07 -15.94
CA ASP A 70 -16.45 5.37 -14.66
C ASP A 70 -15.17 4.56 -14.42
N TRP A 71 -14.64 3.91 -15.45
CA TRP A 71 -13.38 3.16 -15.39
C TRP A 71 -12.18 4.07 -15.11
N GLN A 72 -12.07 5.20 -15.82
CA GLN A 72 -11.03 6.20 -15.56
C GLN A 72 -11.16 6.81 -14.15
N GLY A 73 -12.39 7.07 -13.70
CA GLY A 73 -12.68 7.57 -12.37
C GLY A 73 -12.24 6.59 -11.26
N GLN A 74 -12.39 5.29 -11.49
CA GLN A 74 -11.87 4.26 -10.57
C GLN A 74 -10.34 4.24 -10.54
N ALA A 75 -9.68 4.30 -11.71
CA ALA A 75 -8.23 4.36 -11.78
C ALA A 75 -7.68 5.57 -10.99
N LYS A 76 -8.31 6.73 -11.15
CA LYS A 76 -7.93 7.94 -10.44
C LYS A 76 -8.10 7.82 -8.92
N LYS A 77 -9.22 7.28 -8.45
CA LYS A 77 -9.42 7.04 -7.01
C LYS A 77 -8.35 6.13 -6.41
N LEU A 78 -7.89 5.14 -7.16
CA LEU A 78 -6.80 4.25 -6.73
C LEU A 78 -5.46 4.99 -6.70
N SER A 79 -5.13 5.79 -7.72
CA SER A 79 -3.91 6.60 -7.71
C SER A 79 -3.87 7.62 -6.60
N ASP A 80 -5.01 8.27 -6.30
CA ASP A 80 -5.13 9.23 -5.20
C ASP A 80 -4.86 8.59 -3.82
N THR A 81 -4.99 7.25 -3.73
CA THR A 81 -4.66 6.47 -2.51
C THR A 81 -3.25 5.88 -2.52
N GLY A 82 -2.41 6.21 -3.52
CA GLY A 82 -1.03 5.77 -3.62
C GLY A 82 -0.81 4.51 -4.47
N TYR A 83 -1.84 4.01 -5.17
CA TYR A 83 -1.68 2.84 -6.05
C TYR A 83 -1.22 3.23 -7.45
N LEU A 84 -0.21 2.54 -7.98
CA LEU A 84 0.11 2.57 -9.40
C LEU A 84 -0.90 1.69 -10.15
N VAL A 85 -1.69 2.28 -11.04
CA VAL A 85 -2.69 1.56 -11.83
C VAL A 85 -2.15 1.30 -13.24
N ILE A 86 -2.04 0.04 -13.61
CA ILE A 86 -1.52 -0.39 -14.91
C ILE A 86 -2.55 -1.23 -15.67
N ASP A 87 -2.53 -1.13 -16.99
CA ASP A 87 -3.09 -2.12 -17.91
C ASP A 87 -1.91 -2.89 -18.54
N SER A 88 -2.21 -4.02 -19.15
CA SER A 88 -1.31 -4.85 -19.98
C SER A 88 -0.47 -4.07 -21.00
N THR A 89 -0.89 -2.86 -21.38
CA THR A 89 -0.24 -2.04 -22.42
C THR A 89 0.37 -0.73 -21.92
N ALA A 90 -0.07 -0.19 -20.79
CA ALA A 90 0.30 1.17 -20.36
C ALA A 90 -0.02 1.42 -18.89
N VAL A 91 0.54 2.51 -18.37
CA VAL A 91 0.11 3.08 -17.08
C VAL A 91 -1.16 3.88 -17.29
N VAL A 92 -2.19 3.54 -16.51
CA VAL A 92 -3.54 4.13 -16.59
C VAL A 92 -3.66 5.33 -15.67
N ALA A 93 -3.15 5.19 -14.44
CA ALA A 93 -3.10 6.26 -13.45
C ALA A 93 -1.94 5.99 -12.49
N ALA A 94 -1.31 7.04 -11.98
CA ALA A 94 -0.21 6.90 -11.03
C ALA A 94 -0.21 8.03 -10.00
N PRO A 95 0.27 7.76 -8.79
CA PRO A 95 0.55 8.79 -7.79
C PRO A 95 1.61 9.78 -8.33
N GLU A 96 1.51 11.05 -7.91
CA GLU A 96 2.39 12.13 -8.39
C GLU A 96 3.87 11.89 -8.04
N ASP A 97 4.15 11.14 -6.98
CA ASP A 97 5.47 10.85 -6.43
C ASP A 97 6.12 9.59 -7.01
N VAL A 98 5.34 8.71 -7.64
CA VAL A 98 5.81 7.40 -8.14
C VAL A 98 6.23 7.46 -9.60
N TYR A 99 5.51 8.23 -10.43
CA TYR A 99 5.65 8.14 -11.88
C TYR A 99 6.22 9.42 -12.47
N VAL A 100 7.48 9.34 -12.91
CA VAL A 100 8.10 10.39 -13.72
C VAL A 100 7.49 10.31 -15.12
N GLN A 101 6.50 11.14 -15.41
CA GLN A 101 6.08 11.36 -16.79
C GLN A 101 7.31 11.85 -17.57
N GLN A 102 7.74 11.09 -18.59
CA GLN A 102 8.71 11.62 -19.54
C GLN A 102 8.09 12.86 -20.16
N GLN A 103 8.58 14.04 -19.79
CA GLN A 103 8.22 15.29 -20.45
C GLN A 103 8.56 15.12 -21.93
N THR A 104 7.54 14.88 -22.75
CA THR A 104 7.67 14.91 -24.20
C THR A 104 8.09 16.34 -24.56
N ARG A 105 9.35 16.47 -24.96
CA ARG A 105 9.99 17.73 -25.35
C ARG A 105 9.68 18.06 -26.80
#